data_AF-A0A7X6U425-F1
#
_entry.id   AF-A0A7X6U425-F1
#
_cell.length_a   1.000
_cell.length_b   1.000
_cell.length_c   1.000
_cell.angle_alpha   90.00
_cell.angle_beta   90.00
_cell.angle_gamma   90.00
#
_symmetry.space_group_name_H-M   'P 1'
#
loop_
_entity.id
_entity.type
_entity.pdbx_description
1 polymer ?
#
loop_
_entity_poly.entity_id
_entity_poly.type
_entity_poly.pdbx_seq_one_letter_code
_entity_poly.pdbx_strand_id
1 'polypeptide(L)'
;MSILHDTSVLPNNFSSQFLSSDEEKKILVDLFNASDIPIEDIEEESYPIQLDEEVFIRNLLKKEMASRGVDFAAVKPTRVERYFIYRDTNGDKVRIKLQEESDGTQKLFSLAGVILVALKYGKILVVDELNKSLHPDLARFLVS
;
A
#
# COMPACT_ATOMS: atom_id res chain seq x y z
N MET A 1 3.80 -11.20 18.84
CA MET A 1 4.96 -11.47 17.97
C MET A 1 4.38 -11.88 16.63
N SER A 2 4.61 -11.08 15.59
CA SER A 2 4.14 -11.42 14.24
C SER A 2 5.37 -11.84 13.44
N ILE A 3 5.40 -13.10 13.02
CA ILE A 3 6.51 -13.68 12.24
C ILE A 3 6.04 -13.73 10.80
N LEU A 4 6.73 -13.02 9.91
CA LEU A 4 6.46 -13.03 8.48
C LEU A 4 7.48 -13.93 7.79
N HIS A 5 7.01 -15.06 7.28
CA HIS A 5 7.84 -16.03 6.56
C HIS A 5 7.91 -15.77 5.05
N ASP A 6 7.02 -14.92 4.51
CA ASP A 6 6.94 -14.59 3.09
C ASP A 6 6.42 -13.16 2.91
N THR A 7 7.24 -12.26 2.37
CA THR A 7 6.87 -10.87 2.11
C THR A 7 5.98 -10.72 0.87
N SER A 8 5.86 -11.76 0.02
CA SER A 8 5.03 -11.74 -1.19
C SER A 8 3.52 -11.73 -0.91
N VAL A 9 3.11 -12.02 0.33
CA VAL A 9 1.70 -12.09 0.74
C VAL A 9 1.28 -10.88 1.57
N LEU A 10 2.09 -9.83 1.65
CA LEU A 10 1.76 -8.65 2.44
C LEU A 10 0.65 -7.83 1.76
N PRO A 11 -0.52 -7.66 2.41
CA PRO A 11 -1.56 -6.85 1.82
C PRO A 11 -1.16 -5.37 1.82
N ASN A 12 -1.38 -4.68 0.71
CA ASN A 12 -1.13 -3.23 0.54
C ASN A 12 -1.93 -2.34 1.50
N ASN A 13 -2.90 -2.91 2.21
CA ASN A 13 -3.80 -2.20 3.11
C ASN A 13 -3.07 -1.52 4.27
N PHE A 14 -1.94 -2.05 4.75
CA PHE A 14 -1.18 -1.43 5.84
C PHE A 14 -0.59 -0.09 5.41
N SER A 15 0.06 -0.05 4.25
CA SER A 15 0.69 1.15 3.69
C SER A 15 -0.35 2.21 3.36
N SER A 16 -1.54 1.78 2.94
CA SER A 16 -2.67 2.66 2.63
C SER A 16 -3.13 3.48 3.83
N GLN A 17 -2.98 2.96 5.06
CA GLN A 17 -3.33 3.71 6.27
C GLN A 17 -2.47 4.96 6.43
N PHE A 18 -1.21 4.91 5.99
CA PHE A 18 -0.27 6.02 6.06
C PHE A 18 -0.46 7.05 4.94
N LEU A 19 -1.36 6.81 3.99
CA LEU A 19 -1.77 7.83 3.00
C LEU A 19 -2.83 8.79 3.55
N SER A 20 -3.31 8.57 4.79
CA SER A 20 -4.41 9.34 5.39
C SER A 20 -4.01 10.72 5.90
N SER A 21 -2.72 10.97 6.14
CA SER A 21 -2.19 12.25 6.59
C SER A 21 -0.94 12.64 5.80
N ASP A 22 -0.74 13.94 5.58
CA ASP A 22 0.40 14.44 4.81
C ASP A 22 1.74 14.08 5.45
N GLU A 23 1.81 14.02 6.78
CA GLU A 23 3.02 13.66 7.52
C GLU A 23 3.39 12.18 7.33
N GLU A 24 2.42 11.26 7.50
CA GLU A 24 2.66 9.82 7.30
C GLU A 24 2.95 9.48 5.84
N LYS A 25 2.28 10.16 4.91
CA LYS A 25 2.51 10.01 3.47
C LYS A 25 3.92 10.48 3.10
N LYS A 26 4.38 11.58 3.69
CA LYS A 26 5.76 12.06 3.49
C LYS A 26 6.79 11.01 3.92
N ILE A 27 6.58 10.31 5.03
CA ILE A 27 7.49 9.24 5.47
C ILE A 27 7.57 8.13 4.42
N LEU A 28 6.43 7.73 3.82
CA LEU A 28 6.43 6.77 2.72
C LEU A 28 7.21 7.31 1.51
N VAL A 29 6.96 8.54 1.09
CA VAL A 29 7.67 9.18 -0.04
C VAL A 29 9.18 9.22 0.23
N ASP A 30 9.60 9.63 1.43
CA ASP A 30 11.01 9.68 1.82
C ASP A 30 11.65 8.26 1.78
N LEU A 31 10.91 7.24 2.22
CA LEU A 31 11.35 5.85 2.20
C LEU A 31 11.60 5.33 0.77
N PHE A 32 10.72 5.65 -0.18
CA PHE A 32 10.91 5.29 -1.59
C PHE A 32 12.10 6.03 -2.19
N ASN A 33 12.24 7.32 -1.90
CA ASN A 33 13.39 8.10 -2.36
C ASN A 33 14.72 7.55 -1.81
N ALA A 34 14.75 7.09 -0.55
CA ALA A 34 15.91 6.41 0.04
C ALA A 34 16.20 5.02 -0.57
N SER A 35 15.28 4.49 -1.37
CA SER A 35 15.38 3.20 -2.06
C SER A 35 15.67 3.35 -3.56
N ASP A 36 16.18 4.51 -3.99
CA ASP A 36 16.42 4.88 -5.39
C ASP A 36 15.17 4.85 -6.28
N ILE A 37 13.99 5.04 -5.69
CA ILE A 37 12.71 5.16 -6.42
C ILE A 37 12.21 6.60 -6.24
N PRO A 38 12.47 7.50 -7.21
CA PRO A 38 12.28 8.93 -7.05
C PRO A 38 10.82 9.36 -7.30
N ILE A 39 9.93 8.99 -6.38
CA ILE A 39 8.54 9.46 -6.38
C ILE A 39 8.42 10.84 -5.72
N GLU A 40 7.52 11.65 -6.27
CA GLU A 40 7.13 12.95 -5.75
C GLU A 40 5.95 12.84 -4.78
N ASP A 41 4.98 11.95 -5.07
CA ASP A 41 3.81 11.72 -4.21
C ASP A 41 3.19 10.34 -4.46
N ILE A 42 2.29 9.93 -3.56
CA ILE A 42 1.43 8.76 -3.70
C ILE A 42 -0.02 9.21 -3.57
N GLU A 43 -0.82 9.00 -4.61
CA GLU A 43 -2.22 9.37 -4.67
C GLU A 43 -3.12 8.14 -4.57
N GLU A 44 -4.30 8.30 -3.96
CA GLU A 44 -5.31 7.25 -3.84
C GLU A 44 -6.66 7.73 -4.40
N GLU A 45 -7.21 6.99 -5.35
CA GLU A 45 -8.52 7.28 -5.96
C GLU A 45 -9.49 6.11 -5.77
N SER A 46 -10.74 6.42 -5.43
CA SER A 46 -11.81 5.44 -5.25
C SER A 46 -12.78 5.46 -6.43
N TYR A 47 -12.98 4.30 -7.05
CA TYR A 47 -13.90 4.10 -8.17
C TYR A 47 -15.08 3.24 -7.72
N PRO A 48 -16.33 3.60 -8.04
CA PRO A 48 -17.47 2.74 -7.74
C PRO A 48 -17.35 1.43 -8.53
N ILE A 49 -17.51 0.30 -7.85
CA ILE A 49 -17.59 -1.00 -8.52
C ILE A 49 -18.96 -1.09 -9.17
N GLN A 50 -18.99 -1.13 -10.50
CA GLN A 50 -20.19 -1.53 -11.24
C GLN A 50 -20.35 -3.03 -11.00
N LEU A 51 -21.39 -3.38 -10.23
CA LEU A 51 -21.69 -4.73 -9.74
C LEU A 51 -22.47 -5.57 -10.77
N ASP A 52 -22.47 -5.13 -12.03
CA ASP A 52 -23.15 -5.75 -13.16
C ASP A 52 -22.44 -7.03 -13.65
N GLU A 53 -21.15 -7.21 -13.40
CA GLU A 53 -20.40 -8.31 -14.02
C GLU A 53 -20.34 -9.63 -13.23
N GLU A 54 -20.52 -9.66 -11.90
CA GLU A 54 -20.53 -10.95 -11.15
C GLU A 54 -21.55 -11.02 -10.02
N VAL A 55 -22.67 -11.67 -10.29
CA VAL A 55 -23.70 -12.10 -9.33
C VAL A 55 -23.08 -12.81 -8.10
N PHE A 56 -21.97 -13.53 -8.31
CA PHE A 56 -21.24 -14.24 -7.27
C PHE A 56 -20.64 -13.29 -6.23
N ILE A 57 -19.89 -12.26 -6.65
CA ILE A 57 -19.28 -11.25 -5.76
C ILE A 57 -20.37 -10.50 -4.99
N ARG A 58 -21.47 -10.13 -5.67
CA ARG A 58 -22.62 -9.48 -5.03
C ARG A 58 -23.23 -10.32 -3.92
N ASN A 59 -23.43 -11.62 -4.16
CA ASN A 59 -24.03 -12.53 -3.19
C ASN A 59 -23.09 -12.83 -2.02
N LEU A 60 -21.78 -12.96 -2.28
CA LEU A 60 -20.77 -13.14 -1.26
C LEU A 60 -20.70 -11.93 -0.32
N LEU A 61 -20.63 -10.72 -0.89
CA LEU A 61 -20.60 -9.47 -0.11
C LEU A 61 -21.90 -9.25 0.68
N LYS A 62 -23.06 -9.50 0.08
CA LYS A 62 -24.35 -9.43 0.80
C LYS A 62 -24.39 -10.34 2.02
N LYS A 63 -23.92 -11.58 1.88
CA LYS A 63 -23.92 -12.56 2.96
C LYS A 63 -22.99 -12.14 4.11
N GLU A 64 -21.82 -11.61 3.78
CA GLU A 64 -20.83 -11.14 4.76
C GLU A 64 -21.24 -9.83 5.45
N MET A 65 -21.95 -8.94 4.75
CA MET A 65 -22.47 -7.71 5.35
C MET A 65 -23.68 -7.96 6.24
N ALA A 66 -24.58 -8.85 5.82
CA ALA A 66 -25.74 -9.25 6.61
C ALA A 66 -25.34 -9.92 7.94
N SER A 67 -24.28 -10.74 7.95
CA SER A 67 -23.76 -11.35 9.19
C SER A 67 -23.18 -10.33 10.18
N ARG A 68 -22.80 -9.13 9.69
CA ARG A 68 -22.30 -8.01 10.48
C ARG A 68 -23.38 -6.96 10.81
N GLY A 69 -24.63 -7.19 10.41
CA GLY A 69 -25.74 -6.25 10.60
C GLY A 69 -25.63 -4.98 9.74
N VAL A 70 -24.85 -5.02 8.65
CA VAL A 70 -24.65 -3.89 7.75
C VAL A 70 -25.56 -4.07 6.53
N ASP A 71 -26.34 -3.02 6.22
CA ASP A 71 -27.18 -3.03 5.03
C ASP A 71 -26.32 -2.88 3.77
N PHE A 72 -26.30 -3.92 2.92
CA PHE A 72 -25.61 -3.92 1.65
C PHE A 72 -26.10 -2.81 0.71
N ALA A 73 -27.36 -2.37 0.82
CA ALA A 73 -27.88 -1.25 0.03
C ALA A 73 -27.30 0.11 0.47
N ALA A 74 -26.80 0.21 1.71
CA ALA A 74 -26.16 1.42 2.23
C ALA A 74 -24.66 1.49 1.90
N VAL A 75 -24.04 0.38 1.51
CA VAL A 75 -22.61 0.33 1.15
C VAL A 75 -22.47 0.32 -0.38
N LYS A 76 -21.93 1.39 -0.94
CA LYS A 76 -21.47 1.39 -2.34
C LYS A 76 -20.05 0.82 -2.36
N PRO A 77 -19.83 -0.41 -2.86
CA PRO A 77 -18.50 -0.94 -2.93
C PRO A 77 -17.67 -0.12 -3.91
N THR A 78 -16.49 0.28 -3.47
CA THR A 78 -15.51 1.00 -4.26
C THR A 78 -14.26 0.14 -4.43
N ARG A 79 -13.64 0.22 -5.61
CA ARG A 79 -12.28 -0.23 -5.83
C ARG A 79 -11.37 0.96 -5.61
N VAL A 80 -10.33 0.76 -4.83
CA VAL A 80 -9.30 1.77 -4.58
C VAL A 80 -8.13 1.49 -5.50
N GLU A 81 -7.71 2.48 -6.28
CA GLU A 81 -6.46 2.43 -7.05
C GLU A 81 -5.47 3.43 -6.47
N ARG A 82 -4.18 3.11 -6.58
CA ARG A 82 -3.09 3.94 -6.07
C ARG A 82 -2.17 4.29 -7.20
N TYR A 83 -1.67 5.52 -7.17
CA TYR A 83 -0.81 6.06 -8.20
C TYR A 83 0.46 6.61 -7.59
N PHE A 84 1.59 6.24 -8.18
CA PHE A 84 2.88 6.84 -7.86
C PHE A 84 3.08 8.00 -8.83
N ILE A 85 3.41 9.15 -8.27
CA ILE A 85 3.62 10.38 -9.04
C ILE A 85 5.12 10.56 -9.21
N TYR A 86 5.57 10.57 -10.46
CA TYR A 86 6.95 10.83 -10.85
C TYR A 86 7.06 12.15 -11.58
N ARG A 87 8.30 12.60 -11.75
CA ARG A 87 8.64 13.73 -12.60
C ARG A 87 9.46 13.24 -13.79
N ASP A 88 9.00 13.54 -15.00
CA ASP A 88 9.75 13.20 -16.21
C ASP A 88 10.93 14.15 -16.46
N THR A 89 11.64 13.93 -17.57
CA THR A 89 12.79 14.76 -17.95
C THR A 89 12.43 16.21 -18.30
N ASN A 90 11.17 16.50 -18.61
CA ASN A 90 10.68 17.84 -18.89
C ASN A 90 10.16 18.55 -17.63
N GLY A 91 10.09 17.83 -16.50
CA GLY A 91 9.53 18.34 -15.25
C GLY A 91 8.04 18.10 -15.11
N ASP A 92 7.41 17.39 -16.05
CA ASP A 92 5.99 17.08 -16.06
C ASP A 92 5.68 15.91 -15.13
N LYS A 93 4.49 15.94 -14.51
CA LYS A 93 4.02 14.86 -13.63
C LYS A 93 3.55 13.68 -14.45
N VAL A 94 4.11 12.51 -14.14
CA VAL A 94 3.68 11.22 -14.71
C VAL A 94 3.08 10.39 -13.59
N ARG A 95 1.86 9.91 -13.79
CA ARG A 95 1.19 9.00 -12.85
C ARG A 95 1.30 7.57 -13.35
N ILE A 96 1.72 6.66 -12.48
CA ILE A 96 1.80 5.22 -12.78
C ILE A 96 0.96 4.49 -11.74
N LYS A 97 0.12 3.55 -12.16
CA LYS A 97 -0.64 2.73 -11.22
C LYS A 97 0.32 1.85 -10.43
N LEU A 98 0.09 1.70 -9.13
CA LEU A 98 0.89 0.80 -8.30
C LEU A 98 0.94 -0.61 -8.88
N GLN A 99 -0.12 -1.10 -9.52
CA GLN A 99 -0.14 -2.43 -10.14
C GLN A 99 0.71 -2.54 -11.41
N GLU A 100 1.06 -1.41 -12.03
CA GLU A 100 1.91 -1.33 -13.23
C GLU A 100 3.39 -1.09 -12.86
N GLU A 101 3.69 -0.83 -11.59
CA GLU A 101 5.04 -0.70 -11.07
C GLU A 101 5.80 -2.03 -11.11
N SER A 102 7.13 -1.96 -10.99
CA SER A 102 7.95 -3.15 -10.87
C SER A 102 7.54 -4.01 -9.65
N ASP A 103 7.70 -5.32 -9.73
CA ASP A 103 7.43 -6.24 -8.62
C ASP A 103 8.18 -5.84 -7.33
N GLY A 104 9.38 -5.28 -7.48
CA GLY A 104 10.19 -4.78 -6.36
C GLY A 104 9.55 -3.57 -5.68
N THR A 105 9.10 -2.60 -6.47
CA THR A 105 8.38 -1.41 -5.98
C THR A 105 7.09 -1.79 -5.28
N GLN A 106 6.32 -2.72 -5.85
CA GLN A 106 5.07 -3.21 -5.25
C GLN A 106 5.31 -3.88 -3.91
N LYS A 107 6.31 -4.77 -3.81
CA LYS A 107 6.69 -5.43 -2.55
C LYS A 107 7.22 -4.43 -1.53
N LEU A 108 8.01 -3.46 -1.95
CA LEU A 108 8.49 -2.39 -1.07
C LEU A 108 7.33 -1.59 -0.50
N PHE A 109 6.33 -1.25 -1.32
CA PHE A 109 5.13 -0.58 -0.85
C PHE A 109 4.44 -1.39 0.25
N SER A 110 4.20 -2.69 0.03
CA SER A 110 3.57 -3.56 1.02
C SER A 110 4.40 -3.66 2.32
N LEU A 111 5.72 -3.79 2.19
CA LEU A 111 6.63 -3.91 3.33
C LEU A 111 6.71 -2.60 4.14
N ALA A 112 6.75 -1.45 3.47
CA ALA A 112 6.83 -0.14 4.10
C ALA A 112 5.68 0.08 5.08
N GLY A 113 4.45 -0.30 4.71
CA GLY A 113 3.31 -0.21 5.63
C GLY A 113 3.48 -1.04 6.90
N VAL A 114 3.99 -2.27 6.78
CA VAL A 114 4.23 -3.14 7.95
C VAL A 114 5.32 -2.58 8.84
N ILE A 115 6.41 -2.05 8.26
CA ILE A 115 7.48 -1.40 9.00
C ILE A 115 6.94 -0.19 9.76
N LEU A 116 6.19 0.69 9.09
CA LEU A 116 5.63 1.89 9.72
C LEU A 116 4.63 1.56 10.83
N VAL A 117 3.81 0.51 10.68
CA VAL A 117 2.94 0.02 11.77
C VAL A 117 3.78 -0.44 12.95
N ALA A 118 4.84 -1.21 12.71
CA ALA A 118 5.70 -1.70 13.77
C ALA A 118 6.36 -0.53 14.53
N LEU A 119 6.90 0.46 13.81
CA LEU A 119 7.49 1.67 14.39
C LEU A 119 6.44 2.47 15.19
N LYS A 120 5.28 2.78 14.58
CA LYS A 120 4.22 3.59 15.20
C LYS A 120 3.70 3.01 16.52
N TYR A 121 3.58 1.68 16.61
CA TYR A 121 3.02 1.01 17.78
C TYR A 121 4.08 0.34 18.67
N GLY A 122 5.37 0.60 18.44
CA GLY A 122 6.49 0.02 19.20
C GLY A 122 6.49 -1.51 19.20
N LYS A 123 6.16 -2.13 18.06
CA LYS A 123 6.12 -3.59 17.90
C LYS A 123 7.43 -4.11 17.35
N ILE A 124 7.74 -5.36 17.68
CA ILE A 124 8.86 -6.08 17.09
C ILE A 124 8.40 -6.68 15.76
N LEU A 125 9.09 -6.29 14.68
CA LEU A 125 8.96 -6.86 13.35
C LEU A 125 10.20 -7.72 13.06
N VAL A 126 9.98 -8.96 12.66
CA VAL A 126 11.04 -9.88 12.23
C VAL A 126 10.82 -10.16 10.75
N VAL A 127 11.79 -9.79 9.92
CA VAL A 127 11.77 -10.01 8.48
C VAL A 127 12.99 -10.84 8.12
N ASP A 128 12.77 -12.01 7.53
CA ASP A 128 13.85 -12.80 6.95
C ASP A 128 14.23 -12.24 5.57
N GLU A 129 15.50 -12.30 5.21
CA GLU A 129 16.03 -11.81 3.92
C GLU A 129 15.76 -10.33 3.58
N LEU A 130 15.67 -9.46 4.58
CA LEU A 130 15.46 -8.02 4.38
C LEU A 130 16.45 -7.41 3.35
N ASN A 131 17.70 -7.86 3.37
CA ASN A 131 18.80 -7.35 2.54
C ASN A 131 18.65 -7.69 1.04
N LYS A 132 17.90 -8.74 0.68
CA LYS A 132 17.70 -9.11 -0.73
C LYS A 132 16.66 -8.22 -1.41
N SER A 133 15.79 -7.59 -0.62
CA SER A 133 14.64 -6.82 -1.11
C SER A 133 14.84 -5.31 -0.96
N LEU A 134 15.86 -4.86 -0.21
CA LEU A 134 16.06 -3.46 0.15
C LEU A 134 17.46 -2.96 -0.21
N HIS A 135 17.55 -1.75 -0.77
CA HIS A 135 18.81 -1.06 -1.01
C HIS A 135 19.50 -0.73 0.35
N PRO A 136 20.84 -0.77 0.47
CA PRO A 136 21.56 -0.46 1.71
C PRO A 136 21.18 0.88 2.35
N ASP A 137 20.78 1.88 1.55
CA ASP A 137 20.36 3.19 2.04
C ASP A 137 18.99 3.17 2.73
N LEU A 138 18.09 2.28 2.33
CA LEU A 138 16.83 2.07 3.03
C LEU A 138 17.05 1.47 4.43
N ALA A 139 17.97 0.52 4.55
CA ALA A 139 18.32 -0.03 5.87
C ALA A 139 18.86 1.06 6.81
N ARG A 140 19.57 2.07 6.27
CA ARG A 140 20.04 3.22 7.06
C ARG A 140 18.89 4.13 7.47
N PHE A 141 17.94 4.42 6.58
CA PHE A 141 16.74 5.20 6.90
C PHE A 141 15.93 4.60 8.06
N LEU A 142 15.88 3.26 8.17
CA LEU A 142 15.11 2.58 9.21
C LEU A 142 15.76 2.60 10.60
N VAL A 143 17.07 2.86 10.69
CA VAL A 143 17.86 2.78 11.94
C VAL A 143 18.27 4.17 12.46
N SER A 144 18.13 5.22 11.65
CA SER A 144 18.47 6.61 11.97
C SER A 144 17.33 7.38 12.62
#